data_AF-A0A919UQ73-F1
#
_entry.id   AF-A0A919UQ73-F1
#
_cell.length_a   1.000
_cell.length_b   1.000
_cell.length_c   1.000
_cell.angle_alpha   90.00
_cell.angle_beta   90.00
_cell.angle_gamma   90.00
#
_symmetry.space_group_name_H-M   'P 1'
#
loop_
_entity.id
_entity.type
_entity.pdbx_description
1 polymer ?
#
loop_
_entity_poly.entity_id
_entity_poly.type
_entity_poly.pdbx_seq_one_letter_code
_entity_poly.pdbx_strand_id
1 'polypeptide(L)'
;MVPEAISAGVFAEIPAVATAVISRRALLGVSAGLALVGCAATPATEAPAAEPPDPQVALLTGVIAAKEQMVSLYQQATLSDARLAPALQPFQQRHLAHLAALRRHLPEDTPSVPPGSPAPVTSTAPGVSVAFLRDAERKAAAGRPRELTAASPVLSQLLSSIGACEALHVAALGRLK
;
A
#
# COMPACT_ATOMS: atom_id res chain seq x y z
N MET A 1 -30.13 52.89 -8.35
CA MET A 1 -29.77 53.48 -9.65
C MET A 1 -28.37 52.95 -9.98
N VAL A 2 -28.30 52.03 -10.93
CA VAL A 2 -27.19 51.14 -11.40
C VAL A 2 -26.06 51.99 -12.05
N PRO A 3 -24.82 51.52 -12.38
CA PRO A 3 -24.29 50.14 -12.50
C PRO A 3 -22.93 49.87 -11.80
N GLU A 4 -22.58 48.64 -11.41
CA GLU A 4 -22.11 47.48 -12.20
C GLU A 4 -20.80 47.72 -12.98
N ALA A 5 -19.70 47.11 -12.52
CA ALA A 5 -18.50 46.85 -13.30
C ALA A 5 -17.89 45.52 -12.85
N ILE A 6 -18.35 44.45 -13.51
CA ILE A 6 -17.78 43.11 -13.46
C ILE A 6 -16.43 43.17 -14.20
N SER A 7 -15.34 42.88 -13.50
CA SER A 7 -14.02 42.72 -14.13
C SER A 7 -13.95 41.36 -14.80
N ALA A 8 -13.87 41.38 -16.13
CA ALA A 8 -13.61 40.25 -17.00
C ALA A 8 -12.10 39.97 -17.12
N GLY A 9 -11.76 38.70 -17.38
CA GLY A 9 -10.44 38.22 -17.82
C GLY A 9 -9.45 38.01 -16.67
N VAL A 10 -8.85 36.84 -16.46
CA VAL A 10 -8.15 36.01 -17.44
C VAL A 10 -8.41 34.54 -17.14
N PHE A 11 -9.08 33.85 -18.07
CA PHE A 11 -9.08 32.38 -18.13
C PHE A 11 -7.71 31.97 -18.67
N ALA A 12 -6.87 31.40 -17.80
CA ALA A 12 -5.63 30.78 -18.24
C ALA A 12 -5.99 29.55 -19.08
N GLU A 13 -5.61 29.63 -20.35
CA GLU A 13 -5.71 28.59 -21.37
C GLU A 13 -4.93 27.34 -20.92
N ILE A 14 -5.63 26.22 -20.73
CA ILE A 14 -5.01 24.92 -20.44
C ILE A 14 -4.59 24.32 -21.79
N PRO A 15 -3.30 24.05 -22.04
CA PRO A 15 -2.91 23.39 -23.27
C PRO A 15 -3.44 21.95 -23.31
N ALA A 16 -4.03 21.60 -24.45
CA ALA A 16 -4.49 20.26 -24.78
C ALA A 16 -3.34 19.26 -24.70
N VAL A 17 -3.49 18.23 -23.85
CA VAL A 17 -2.61 17.05 -23.86
C VAL A 17 -2.96 16.23 -25.08
N ALA A 18 -2.07 16.22 -26.07
CA ALA A 18 -2.16 15.33 -27.22
C ALA A 18 -2.06 13.87 -26.75
N THR A 19 -3.16 13.13 -26.84
CA THR A 19 -3.20 11.69 -26.66
C THR A 19 -2.59 11.02 -27.89
N ALA A 20 -1.37 10.52 -27.77
CA ALA A 20 -0.78 9.67 -28.79
C ALA A 20 -1.58 8.36 -28.88
N VAL A 21 -2.28 8.16 -29.99
CA VAL A 21 -2.97 6.91 -30.34
C VAL A 21 -1.91 5.88 -30.74
N ILE A 22 -1.65 4.89 -29.89
CA ILE A 22 -0.75 3.78 -30.23
C ILE A 22 -1.48 2.85 -31.21
N SER A 23 -1.05 2.90 -32.47
CA SER A 23 -1.54 2.07 -33.57
C SER A 23 -1.08 0.61 -33.41
N ARG A 24 -2.05 -0.33 -33.42
CA ARG A 24 -1.81 -1.78 -33.42
C ARG A 24 -1.66 -2.27 -34.87
N ARG A 25 -0.49 -2.10 -35.49
CA ARG A 25 -0.12 -2.80 -36.75
C ARG A 25 1.34 -2.54 -37.15
N ALA A 26 2.20 -3.50 -36.84
CA ALA A 26 3.46 -3.79 -37.56
C ALA A 26 3.88 -5.21 -37.13
N LEU A 27 3.56 -6.23 -37.93
CA LEU A 27 4.34 -6.76 -39.05
C LEU A 27 5.24 -7.93 -38.62
N LEU A 28 4.96 -9.06 -39.24
CA LEU A 28 5.59 -10.37 -39.10
C LEU A 28 7.07 -10.34 -39.49
N GLY A 29 7.90 -11.12 -38.79
CA GLY A 29 9.28 -11.42 -39.17
C GLY A 29 9.61 -12.87 -38.85
N VAL A 30 9.54 -13.72 -39.88
CA VAL A 30 9.95 -15.12 -39.92
C VAL A 30 11.47 -15.25 -39.73
N SER A 31 11.91 -16.19 -38.89
CA SER A 31 13.23 -16.82 -39.03
C SER A 31 13.15 -18.29 -38.64
N ALA A 32 13.20 -19.15 -39.66
CA ALA A 32 13.40 -20.59 -39.54
C ALA A 32 14.90 -20.91 -39.38
N GLY A 33 15.25 -21.94 -38.58
CA GLY A 33 16.56 -22.59 -38.70
C GLY A 33 17.07 -23.40 -37.50
N LEU A 34 17.06 -24.72 -37.69
CA LEU A 34 17.92 -25.80 -37.15
C LEU A 34 17.74 -26.34 -35.70
N ALA A 35 17.49 -27.66 -35.67
CA ALA A 35 17.41 -28.54 -34.50
C ALA A 35 18.80 -29.04 -34.03
N LEU A 36 18.89 -29.50 -32.77
CA LEU A 36 19.52 -30.77 -32.32
C LEU A 36 19.29 -31.01 -30.79
N VAL A 37 18.77 -32.20 -30.48
CA VAL A 37 18.99 -33.10 -29.31
C VAL A 37 18.78 -32.60 -27.85
N GLY A 38 17.69 -33.08 -27.25
CA GLY A 38 17.75 -34.09 -26.17
C GLY A 38 18.14 -33.67 -24.74
N CYS A 39 17.16 -33.18 -23.98
CA CYS A 39 17.03 -33.49 -22.55
C CYS A 39 15.57 -33.86 -22.32
N ALA A 40 15.32 -34.98 -21.61
CA ALA A 40 13.98 -35.50 -21.37
C ALA A 40 13.09 -34.44 -20.71
N ALA A 41 12.27 -33.78 -21.51
CA ALA A 41 11.19 -32.96 -21.04
C ALA A 41 10.12 -33.93 -20.54
N THR A 42 9.96 -34.01 -19.22
CA THR A 42 8.66 -34.35 -18.65
C THR A 42 7.63 -33.46 -19.34
N PRO A 43 6.47 -33.98 -19.78
CA PRO A 43 5.42 -33.09 -20.24
C PRO A 43 5.12 -32.17 -19.06
N ALA A 44 5.54 -30.91 -19.18
CA ALA A 44 5.04 -29.86 -18.35
C ALA A 44 3.55 -29.84 -18.67
N THR A 45 2.77 -30.50 -17.81
CA THR A 45 1.36 -30.17 -17.66
C THR A 45 1.36 -28.67 -17.49
N GLU A 46 0.98 -27.97 -18.55
CA GLU A 46 0.81 -26.53 -18.55
C GLU A 46 -0.30 -26.26 -17.55
N ALA A 47 0.11 -26.06 -16.30
CA ALA A 47 -0.79 -25.68 -15.24
C ALA A 47 -1.48 -24.40 -15.73
N PRO A 48 -2.82 -24.35 -15.75
CA PRO A 48 -3.52 -23.16 -16.18
C PRO A 48 -2.93 -21.96 -15.45
N ALA A 49 -2.55 -20.92 -16.19
CA ALA A 49 -2.08 -19.69 -15.61
C ALA A 49 -3.13 -19.23 -14.57
N ALA A 50 -2.70 -19.09 -13.32
CA ALA A 50 -3.61 -18.71 -12.25
C ALA A 50 -4.28 -17.38 -12.62
N GLU A 51 -5.61 -17.34 -12.52
CA GLU A 51 -6.37 -16.11 -12.75
C GLU A 51 -5.86 -15.03 -11.78
N PRO A 52 -5.66 -13.78 -12.24
CA PRO A 52 -5.25 -12.70 -11.35
C PRO A 52 -6.27 -12.54 -10.22
N PRO A 53 -5.80 -12.26 -8.99
CA PRO A 53 -6.69 -12.10 -7.86
C PRO A 53 -7.67 -10.96 -8.10
N ASP A 54 -8.86 -11.08 -7.53
CA ASP A 54 -9.86 -10.02 -7.51
C ASP A 54 -9.20 -8.68 -7.10
N PRO A 55 -9.38 -7.59 -7.86
CA PRO A 55 -8.72 -6.31 -7.58
C PRO A 55 -8.98 -5.79 -6.17
N GLN A 56 -10.16 -6.07 -5.61
CA GLN A 56 -10.50 -5.64 -4.26
C GLN A 56 -9.73 -6.45 -3.20
N VAL A 57 -9.57 -7.76 -3.40
CA VAL A 57 -8.71 -8.61 -2.57
C VAL A 57 -7.23 -8.20 -2.69
N ALA A 58 -6.76 -7.87 -3.89
CA ALA A 58 -5.39 -7.41 -4.10
C ALA A 58 -5.10 -6.09 -3.37
N LEU A 59 -6.01 -5.11 -3.47
CA LEU A 59 -5.92 -3.85 -2.74
C LEU A 59 -5.90 -4.10 -1.22
N LEU A 60 -6.84 -4.90 -0.71
CA LEU A 60 -6.96 -5.18 0.72
C LEU A 60 -5.72 -5.89 1.27
N THR A 61 -5.20 -6.87 0.54
CA THR A 61 -3.95 -7.58 0.89
C THR A 61 -2.76 -6.62 0.96
N GLY A 62 -2.64 -5.70 -0.01
CA GLY A 62 -1.59 -4.68 0.00
C GLY A 62 -1.68 -3.74 1.21
N VAL A 63 -2.89 -3.31 1.57
CA VAL A 63 -3.12 -2.48 2.76
C VAL A 63 -2.83 -3.24 4.06
N ILE A 64 -3.22 -4.51 4.15
CA ILE A 64 -2.91 -5.38 5.29
C ILE A 64 -1.40 -5.50 5.49
N ALA A 65 -0.64 -5.78 4.42
CA ALA A 65 0.81 -5.88 4.49
C ALA A 65 1.45 -4.57 4.98
N ALA A 66 0.98 -3.42 4.48
CA ALA A 66 1.45 -2.11 4.96
C ALA A 66 1.14 -1.88 6.45
N LYS A 67 -0.02 -2.36 6.93
CA LYS A 67 -0.37 -2.29 8.36
C LYS A 67 0.44 -3.22 9.23
N GLU A 68 0.74 -4.43 8.77
CA GLU A 68 1.64 -5.35 9.47
C GLU A 68 3.04 -4.74 9.62
N GLN A 69 3.57 -4.14 8.55
CA GLN A 69 4.84 -3.41 8.60
C GLN A 69 4.81 -2.29 9.65
N MET A 70 3.73 -1.49 9.70
CA MET A 70 3.60 -0.43 10.71
C MET A 70 3.58 -1.00 12.13
N VAL A 71 2.85 -2.10 12.37
CA VAL A 71 2.84 -2.78 13.68
C VAL A 71 4.25 -3.23 14.06
N SER A 72 5.01 -3.82 13.14
CA SER A 72 6.39 -4.23 13.40
C SER A 72 7.30 -3.06 13.75
N LEU A 73 7.15 -1.90 13.10
CA LEU A 73 7.93 -0.70 13.44
C LEU A 73 7.66 -0.22 14.87
N TYR A 74 6.39 -0.19 15.29
CA TYR A 74 6.03 0.18 16.67
C TYR A 74 6.54 -0.85 17.70
N GLN A 75 6.49 -2.14 17.38
CA GLN A 75 7.05 -3.20 18.22
C GLN A 75 8.57 -3.01 18.39
N GLN A 76 9.29 -2.78 17.29
CA GLN A 76 10.73 -2.52 17.32
C GLN A 76 11.09 -1.28 18.13
N ALA A 77 10.34 -0.18 17.97
CA ALA A 77 10.55 1.05 18.74
C ALA A 77 10.33 0.81 20.25
N THR A 78 9.26 0.09 20.60
CA THR A 78 8.94 -0.28 22.00
C THR A 78 10.03 -1.15 22.62
N LEU A 79 10.61 -2.08 21.85
CA LEU A 79 11.73 -2.92 22.32
C LEU A 79 13.06 -2.16 22.41
N SER A 80 13.24 -1.10 21.61
CA SER A 80 14.47 -0.31 21.55
C SER A 80 14.58 0.71 22.69
N ASP A 81 13.45 1.20 23.21
CA ASP A 81 13.41 2.18 24.31
C ASP A 81 12.27 1.89 25.30
N ALA A 82 12.63 1.27 26.42
CA ALA A 82 11.69 0.94 27.49
C ALA A 82 11.04 2.16 28.16
N ARG A 83 11.65 3.35 28.08
CA ARG A 83 11.07 4.59 28.63
C ARG A 83 9.97 5.14 27.74
N LEU A 84 10.12 5.00 26.42
CA LEU A 84 9.12 5.41 25.44
C LEU A 84 8.00 4.37 25.24
N ALA A 85 8.26 3.10 25.55
CA ALA A 85 7.31 2.00 25.39
C ALA A 85 5.87 2.31 25.87
N PRO A 86 5.64 2.85 27.09
CA PRO A 86 4.28 3.17 27.55
C PRO A 86 3.58 4.23 26.69
N ALA A 87 4.33 5.20 26.14
CA ALA A 87 3.78 6.22 25.27
C ALA A 87 3.46 5.69 23.86
N LEU A 88 4.22 4.70 23.38
CA LEU A 88 4.05 4.11 22.04
C LEU A 88 3.00 2.98 22.00
N GLN A 89 2.77 2.28 23.11
CA GLN A 89 1.86 1.14 23.16
C GLN A 89 0.42 1.46 22.69
N PRO A 90 -0.21 2.61 23.01
CA PRO A 90 -1.54 2.93 22.51
C PRO A 90 -1.60 3.02 20.97
N PHE A 91 -0.55 3.53 20.33
CA PHE A 91 -0.45 3.60 18.87
C PHE A 91 -0.36 2.20 18.25
N GLN A 92 0.47 1.32 18.83
CA GLN A 92 0.57 -0.07 18.40
C GLN A 92 -0.79 -0.78 18.50
N GLN A 93 -1.51 -0.59 19.61
CA GLN A 93 -2.84 -1.17 19.80
C GLN A 93 -3.85 -0.67 18.77
N ARG A 94 -3.81 0.63 18.42
CA ARG A 94 -4.65 1.19 17.35
C ARG A 94 -4.36 0.56 15.99
N HIS A 95 -3.08 0.34 15.64
CA HIS A 95 -2.74 -0.34 14.38
C HIS A 95 -3.17 -1.80 14.36
N LEU A 96 -3.04 -2.53 15.47
CA LEU A 96 -3.56 -3.89 15.61
C LEU A 96 -5.08 -3.94 15.42
N ALA A 97 -5.81 -2.98 15.99
CA ALA A 97 -7.26 -2.88 15.80
C ALA A 97 -7.64 -2.60 14.33
N HIS A 98 -6.90 -1.73 13.64
CA HIS A 98 -7.10 -1.50 12.20
C HIS A 98 -6.80 -2.76 11.38
N LEU A 99 -5.72 -3.47 11.69
CA LEU A 99 -5.35 -4.72 11.02
C LEU A 99 -6.43 -5.79 11.20
N ALA A 100 -6.97 -5.95 12.40
CA ALA A 100 -8.10 -6.84 12.66
C ALA A 100 -9.35 -6.41 11.87
N ALA A 101 -9.65 -5.11 11.81
CA ALA A 101 -10.78 -4.61 11.03
C ALA A 101 -10.62 -4.91 9.53
N LEU A 102 -9.43 -4.70 8.96
CA LEU A 102 -9.14 -5.01 7.56
C LEU A 102 -9.26 -6.50 7.24
N ARG A 103 -8.73 -7.37 8.10
CA ARG A 103 -8.77 -8.83 7.89
C ARG A 103 -10.18 -9.39 7.85
N ARG A 104 -11.15 -8.78 8.54
CA ARG A 104 -12.58 -9.17 8.46
C ARG A 104 -13.21 -8.94 7.08
N HIS A 105 -12.54 -8.24 6.18
CA HIS A 105 -13.01 -8.00 4.82
C HIS A 105 -12.34 -8.93 3.79
N LEU A 106 -11.41 -9.80 4.21
CA LEU A 106 -10.88 -10.83 3.31
C LEU A 106 -11.93 -11.95 3.12
N PRO A 107 -12.06 -12.51 1.92
CA PRO A 107 -12.80 -13.75 1.72
C PRO A 107 -12.24 -14.88 2.59
N GLU A 108 -13.11 -15.74 3.12
CA GLU A 108 -12.74 -16.86 3.99
C GLU A 108 -11.73 -17.83 3.31
N ASP A 109 -11.81 -17.98 1.99
CA ASP A 109 -10.93 -18.86 1.21
C ASP A 109 -9.56 -18.25 0.86
N THR A 110 -9.26 -17.05 1.36
CA THR A 110 -7.96 -16.41 1.11
C THR A 110 -6.87 -17.21 1.84
N PRO A 111 -5.86 -17.76 1.13
CA PRO A 111 -4.80 -18.53 1.76
C PRO A 111 -4.10 -17.71 2.84
N SER A 112 -4.24 -18.13 4.09
CA SER A 112 -3.50 -17.54 5.19
C SER A 112 -2.06 -18.01 5.08
N VAL A 113 -1.13 -17.14 4.67
CA VAL A 113 0.29 -17.47 4.63
C VAL A 113 0.76 -17.63 6.08
N PRO A 114 1.19 -18.83 6.50
CA PRO A 114 1.72 -18.99 7.84
C PRO A 114 2.96 -18.12 8.01
N PRO A 115 3.13 -17.45 9.16
CA PRO A 115 4.34 -16.68 9.40
C PRO A 115 5.55 -17.63 9.31
N GLY A 116 6.47 -17.33 8.39
CA GLY A 116 7.74 -18.04 8.30
C GLY A 116 8.50 -17.91 9.62
N SER A 117 9.12 -19.01 10.08
CA SER A 117 9.94 -18.98 11.29
C SER A 117 11.05 -17.93 11.13
N PRO A 118 11.14 -16.93 12.03
CA PRO A 118 12.18 -15.92 11.93
C PRO A 118 13.53 -16.59 12.24
N ALA A 119 14.48 -16.48 11.31
CA ALA A 119 15.87 -16.82 11.59
C ALA A 119 16.40 -15.88 12.70
N PRO A 120 17.27 -16.36 13.60
CA PRO A 120 17.83 -15.52 14.64
C PRO A 120 18.72 -14.45 14.00
N VAL A 121 18.23 -13.21 13.99
CA VAL A 121 19.00 -12.04 13.57
C VAL A 121 19.52 -11.34 14.83
N THR A 122 20.85 -11.29 14.98
CA THR A 122 21.49 -10.38 15.92
C THR A 122 21.30 -8.96 15.39
N SER A 123 20.26 -8.28 15.87
CA SER A 123 19.94 -6.92 15.42
C SER A 123 20.91 -5.92 16.03
N THR A 124 21.93 -5.53 15.25
CA THR A 124 22.73 -4.32 15.47
C THR A 124 22.13 -3.09 14.77
N ALA A 125 20.89 -3.19 14.29
CA ALA A 125 20.23 -2.08 13.62
C ALA A 125 19.95 -0.95 14.62
N PRO A 126 20.16 0.33 14.22
CA PRO A 126 19.78 1.45 15.06
C PRO A 126 18.29 1.36 15.45
N GLY A 127 17.98 1.68 16.70
CA GLY A 127 16.60 1.67 17.19
C GLY A 127 15.69 2.58 16.35
N VAL A 128 14.43 2.17 16.21
CA VAL A 128 13.41 2.95 15.49
C VAL A 128 13.07 4.21 16.29
N SER A 129 13.38 5.39 15.75
CA SER A 129 13.13 6.67 16.42
C SER A 129 11.67 7.14 16.30
N VAL A 130 11.22 8.01 17.22
CA VAL A 130 9.90 8.67 17.13
C VAL A 130 9.75 9.47 15.83
N ALA A 131 10.82 10.11 15.36
CA ALA A 131 10.83 10.84 14.09
C ALA A 131 10.57 9.91 12.91
N PHE A 132 11.19 8.72 12.91
CA PHE A 132 10.97 7.70 11.89
C PHE A 132 9.53 7.19 11.90
N LEU A 133 8.97 6.88 13.07
CA LEU A 133 7.55 6.50 13.19
C LEU A 133 6.63 7.59 12.65
N ARG A 134 6.92 8.86 12.95
CA ARG A 134 6.14 10.00 12.48
C ARG A 134 6.17 10.16 10.96
N ASP A 135 7.31 9.89 10.33
CA ASP A 135 7.42 9.87 8.86
C ASP A 135 6.69 8.69 8.24
N ALA A 136 6.77 7.51 8.86
CA ALA A 136 6.03 6.34 8.41
C ALA A 136 4.50 6.59 8.46
N GLU A 137 3.99 7.16 9.54
CA GLU A 137 2.56 7.54 9.67
C GLU A 137 2.14 8.58 8.63
N ARG A 138 2.98 9.59 8.38
CA ARG A 138 2.73 10.58 7.31
C ARG A 138 2.61 9.92 5.95
N LYS A 139 3.55 9.05 5.62
CA LYS A 139 3.57 8.34 4.34
C LYS A 139 2.33 7.45 4.18
N ALA A 140 1.96 6.73 5.23
CA ALA A 140 0.77 5.88 5.23
C ALA A 140 -0.51 6.70 4.99
N ALA A 141 -0.68 7.80 5.74
CA ALA A 141 -1.82 8.71 5.62
C ALA A 141 -1.91 9.33 4.22
N ALA A 142 -0.79 9.79 3.67
CA ALA A 142 -0.72 10.38 2.33
C ALA A 142 -1.01 9.37 1.21
N GLY A 143 -0.83 8.08 1.46
CA GLY A 143 -1.17 7.01 0.51
C GLY A 143 -2.66 6.71 0.42
N ARG A 144 -3.42 6.89 1.52
CA ARG A 144 -4.83 6.46 1.60
C ARG A 144 -5.72 7.06 0.50
N PRO A 145 -5.64 8.35 0.14
CA PRO A 145 -6.51 8.90 -0.91
C PRO A 145 -6.42 8.18 -2.26
N ARG A 146 -5.24 7.66 -2.62
CA ARG A 146 -5.07 6.89 -3.87
C ARG A 146 -5.79 5.54 -3.78
N GLU A 147 -5.69 4.87 -2.65
CA GLU A 147 -6.37 3.58 -2.44
C GLU A 147 -7.89 3.72 -2.42
N LEU A 148 -8.41 4.84 -1.91
CA LEU A 148 -9.84 5.15 -1.94
C LEU A 148 -10.41 5.16 -3.37
N THR A 149 -9.61 5.53 -4.37
CA THR A 149 -10.08 5.57 -5.77
C THR A 149 -10.37 4.19 -6.36
N ALA A 150 -9.80 3.14 -5.79
CA ALA A 150 -9.96 1.75 -6.23
C ALA A 150 -10.79 0.90 -5.25
N ALA A 151 -11.19 1.47 -4.11
CA ALA A 151 -11.89 0.75 -3.05
C ALA A 151 -13.41 0.81 -3.23
N SER A 152 -14.08 -0.30 -2.93
CA SER A 152 -15.54 -0.33 -2.73
C SER A 152 -15.99 0.67 -1.66
N PRO A 153 -17.28 1.06 -1.60
CA PRO A 153 -17.75 2.06 -0.64
C PRO A 153 -17.48 1.68 0.83
N VAL A 154 -17.72 0.42 1.20
CA VAL A 154 -17.47 -0.08 2.56
C VAL A 154 -15.99 0.00 2.92
N LEU A 155 -15.10 -0.45 2.02
CA LEU A 155 -13.67 -0.36 2.28
C LEU A 155 -13.18 1.09 2.29
N SER A 156 -13.72 1.94 1.41
CA SER A 156 -13.38 3.37 1.37
C SER A 156 -13.66 4.07 2.71
N GLN A 157 -14.78 3.75 3.36
CA GLN A 157 -15.09 4.27 4.68
C GLN A 157 -14.05 3.84 5.72
N LEU A 158 -13.69 2.54 5.73
CA LEU A 158 -12.67 2.01 6.65
C LEU A 158 -11.30 2.65 6.40
N LEU A 159 -10.84 2.70 5.14
CA LEU A 159 -9.55 3.31 4.77
C LEU A 159 -9.50 4.81 5.08
N SER A 160 -10.62 5.52 4.93
CA SER A 160 -10.72 6.94 5.32
C SER A 160 -10.56 7.13 6.82
N SER A 161 -11.22 6.29 7.63
CA SER A 161 -11.08 6.30 9.09
C SER A 161 -9.64 5.98 9.53
N ILE A 162 -9.02 4.99 8.89
CA ILE A 162 -7.62 4.63 9.13
C ILE A 162 -6.70 5.81 8.79
N GLY A 163 -6.85 6.42 7.61
CA GLY A 163 -6.04 7.56 7.19
C GLY A 163 -6.14 8.77 8.10
N ALA A 164 -7.36 9.08 8.58
CA ALA A 164 -7.56 10.13 9.57
C ALA A 164 -6.83 9.82 10.89
N CYS A 165 -6.86 8.56 11.34
CA CYS A 165 -6.14 8.14 12.54
C CYS A 165 -4.62 8.23 12.38
N GLU A 166 -4.08 7.82 11.24
CA GLU A 166 -2.65 7.94 10.92
C GLU A 166 -2.21 9.42 10.92
N ALA A 167 -3.01 10.30 10.32
CA ALA A 167 -2.76 11.74 10.36
C ALA A 167 -2.78 12.30 11.80
N LEU A 168 -3.69 11.81 12.65
CA LEU A 168 -3.72 12.17 14.06
C LEU A 168 -2.48 11.64 14.80
N HIS A 169 -2.00 10.45 14.46
CA HIS A 169 -0.76 9.90 15.03
C HIS A 169 0.44 10.77 14.69
N VAL A 170 0.54 11.30 13.47
CA VAL A 170 1.60 12.24 13.08
C VAL A 170 1.64 13.46 14.00
N ALA A 171 0.48 14.02 14.33
CA ALA A 171 0.39 15.17 15.24
C ALA A 171 0.73 14.77 16.68
N ALA A 172 0.29 13.58 17.13
CA ALA A 172 0.52 13.09 18.48
C ALA A 172 1.99 12.72 18.75
N LEU A 173 2.63 11.99 17.83
CA LEU A 173 4.06 11.66 17.91
C LEU A 173 4.92 12.92 17.92
N GLY A 174 4.51 13.99 17.23
CA GLY A 174 5.22 15.27 17.27
C GLY A 174 5.25 15.97 18.63
N ARG A 175 4.46 15.49 19.60
CA ARG A 175 4.46 15.98 20.99
C ARG A 175 5.31 15.11 21.92
N LEU A 176 5.73 13.92 21.48
CA LEU A 176 6.68 13.09 22.21
C LEU A 176 8.08 13.64 21.88
N LYS A 177 8.76 14.19 22.89
CA LYS A 177 10.12 14.73 22.80
C LYS A 177 11.08 13.77 23.49
#